data_AF-A0A8G1A3L2-F1
#
_entry.id   AF-A0A8G1A3L2-F1
#
_cell.length_a   1.000
_cell.length_b   1.000
_cell.length_c   1.000
_cell.angle_alpha   90.00
_cell.angle_beta   90.00
_cell.angle_gamma   90.00
#
_symmetry.space_group_name_H-M   'P 1'
#
loop_
_entity.id
_entity.type
_entity.pdbx_description
1 polymer ?
#
loop_
_entity_poly.entity_id
_entity_poly.type
_entity_poly.pdbx_seq_one_letter_code
_entity_poly.pdbx_strand_id
1 'polypeptide(L)'
;MKSPLIVDREDTKWLLLDQVHSMTTSRRSKQEMAKQGPISVQNTGSILRILLIAFFFSSEITYVIDELNKRKELRAFAHLEQVLLADDVYRFISRIDERRFVGLINALLRTHCRPQRRTHRTIIVEIV
;
A
#
# COMPACT_ATOMS: atom_id res chain seq x y z
N MET A 1 -22.18 -2.27 13.09
CA MET A 1 -21.01 -1.50 13.59
C MET A 1 -19.78 -2.05 12.90
N LYS A 2 -18.88 -1.20 12.37
CA LYS A 2 -17.61 -1.67 11.81
C LYS A 2 -16.65 -2.01 12.96
N SER A 3 -15.98 -3.15 12.88
CA SER A 3 -15.00 -3.56 13.90
C SER A 3 -13.81 -2.58 13.89
N PRO A 4 -13.37 -2.10 15.07
CA PRO A 4 -12.29 -1.13 15.16
C PRO A 4 -10.98 -1.68 14.59
N LEU A 5 -10.19 -0.82 13.96
CA LEU A 5 -8.89 -1.17 13.40
C LEU A 5 -7.81 -1.05 14.48
N ILE A 6 -7.70 -2.09 15.30
CA ILE A 6 -6.70 -2.21 16.37
C ILE A 6 -5.55 -3.06 15.84
N VAL A 7 -4.34 -2.49 15.88
CA VAL A 7 -3.13 -3.18 15.43
C VAL A 7 -2.86 -4.36 16.36
N ASP A 8 -2.75 -5.55 15.79
CA ASP A 8 -2.38 -6.76 16.50
C ASP A 8 -1.10 -7.32 15.86
N ARG A 9 -0.03 -7.45 16.64
CA ARG A 9 1.28 -7.90 16.13
C ARG A 9 1.41 -9.43 16.08
N GLU A 10 0.44 -10.18 16.61
CA GLU A 10 0.39 -11.63 16.55
C GLU A 10 -0.49 -12.13 15.39
N ASP A 11 -1.44 -11.29 14.95
CA ASP A 11 -2.31 -11.59 13.82
C ASP A 11 -1.56 -11.55 12.47
N THR A 12 -1.76 -12.61 11.67
CA THR A 12 -1.05 -12.80 10.40
C THR A 12 -1.40 -11.74 9.36
N LYS A 13 -2.63 -11.22 9.36
CA LYS A 13 -3.07 -10.19 8.40
C LYS A 13 -2.36 -8.87 8.67
N TRP A 14 -2.25 -8.48 9.94
CA TRP A 14 -1.47 -7.30 10.35
C TRP A 14 0.03 -7.46 10.06
N LEU A 15 0.60 -8.63 10.32
CA LEU A 15 2.00 -8.92 9.98
C LEU A 15 2.28 -8.80 8.48
N LEU A 16 1.39 -9.33 7.63
CA LEU A 16 1.51 -9.21 6.18
C LEU A 16 1.37 -7.75 5.74
N LEU A 17 0.43 -7.00 6.32
CA LEU A 17 0.24 -5.59 6.01
C LEU A 17 1.48 -4.75 6.37
N ASP A 18 2.12 -5.02 7.51
CA ASP A 18 3.36 -4.37 7.96
C ASP A 18 4.49 -4.59 6.93
N GLN A 19 4.63 -5.83 6.45
CA GLN A 19 5.60 -6.16 5.39
C GLN A 19 5.33 -5.36 4.11
N VAL A 20 4.08 -5.32 3.64
CA VAL A 20 3.72 -4.57 2.42
C VAL A 20 3.90 -3.05 2.63
N HIS A 21 3.54 -2.51 3.80
CA HIS A 21 3.77 -1.10 4.12
C HIS A 21 5.26 -0.76 4.13
N SER A 22 6.11 -1.60 4.71
CA SER A 22 7.56 -1.40 4.72
C SER A 22 8.17 -1.33 3.31
N MET A 23 7.61 -2.09 2.35
CA MET A 23 8.04 -2.01 0.95
C MET A 23 7.80 -0.62 0.38
N THR A 24 6.66 0.01 0.68
CA THR A 24 6.31 1.35 0.18
C THR A 24 7.20 2.47 0.73
N THR A 25 7.84 2.29 1.89
CA THR A 25 8.69 3.31 2.52
C THR A 25 10.15 3.25 2.06
N SER A 26 10.55 2.18 1.37
CA SER A 26 11.93 1.99 0.90
C SER A 26 12.37 3.09 -0.08
N ARG A 27 13.68 3.40 -0.09
CA ARG A 27 14.27 4.39 -1.02
C ARG A 27 13.95 4.06 -2.47
N ARG A 28 14.02 2.78 -2.85
CA ARG A 28 13.80 2.36 -4.23
C ARG A 28 12.33 2.51 -4.63
N SER A 29 11.40 2.18 -3.75
CA SER A 29 9.97 2.43 -3.98
C SER A 29 9.64 3.91 -4.10
N LYS A 30 10.27 4.77 -3.26
CA LYS A 30 10.16 6.22 -3.39
C LYS A 30 10.63 6.72 -4.76
N GLN A 31 11.72 6.16 -5.29
CA GLN A 31 12.20 6.48 -6.64
C GLN A 31 11.23 6.04 -7.73
N GLU A 32 10.62 4.86 -7.64
CA GLU A 32 9.62 4.42 -8.63
C GLU A 32 8.35 5.27 -8.57
N MET A 33 7.90 5.64 -7.36
CA MET A 33 6.76 6.56 -7.18
C MET A 33 7.02 7.94 -7.79
N ALA A 34 8.24 8.46 -7.68
CA ALA A 34 8.63 9.75 -8.26
C ALA A 34 8.51 9.79 -9.79
N LYS A 35 8.59 8.64 -10.47
CA LYS A 35 8.50 8.55 -11.93
C LYS A 35 7.06 8.63 -12.45
N GLN A 36 6.05 8.47 -11.58
CA GLN A 36 4.65 8.32 -12.00
C GLN A 36 3.91 9.65 -12.25
N GLY A 37 4.60 10.79 -12.14
CA GLY A 37 4.07 12.10 -12.51
C GLY A 37 4.11 13.14 -11.38
N PRO A 38 3.28 14.18 -11.44
CA PRO A 38 3.44 15.39 -10.62
C PRO A 38 2.99 15.25 -9.16
N ILE A 39 2.52 14.07 -8.75
CA ILE A 39 2.05 13.84 -7.37
C ILE A 39 3.27 13.64 -6.48
N SER A 40 3.31 14.32 -5.33
CA SER A 40 4.43 14.19 -4.41
C SER A 40 4.58 12.73 -3.94
N VAL A 41 5.83 12.27 -3.85
CA VAL A 41 6.16 10.90 -3.44
C VAL A 41 5.58 10.56 -2.06
N GLN A 42 5.57 11.55 -1.15
CA GLN A 42 5.00 11.41 0.18
C GLN A 42 3.50 11.14 0.12
N ASN A 43 2.76 11.88 -0.72
CA ASN A 43 1.31 11.69 -0.86
C ASN A 43 1.00 10.33 -1.51
N THR A 44 1.70 9.96 -2.58
CA THR A 44 1.52 8.66 -3.25
C THR A 44 1.73 7.49 -2.28
N GLY A 45 2.82 7.52 -1.50
CA GLY A 45 3.10 6.47 -0.51
C GLY A 45 2.04 6.41 0.60
N SER A 46 1.61 7.56 1.13
CA SER A 46 0.55 7.62 2.14
C SER A 46 -0.78 7.09 1.64
N ILE A 47 -1.18 7.47 0.43
CA ILE A 47 -2.42 7.04 -0.20
C ILE A 47 -2.40 5.52 -0.44
N LEU A 48 -1.30 4.99 -0.95
CA LEU A 48 -1.16 3.54 -1.16
C LEU A 48 -1.32 2.76 0.15
N ARG A 49 -0.74 3.24 1.26
CA ARG A 49 -0.87 2.59 2.57
C ARG A 49 -2.29 2.62 3.11
N ILE A 50 -3.00 3.74 2.92
CA ILE A 50 -4.44 3.86 3.26
C ILE A 50 -5.26 2.86 2.45
N LEU A 51 -5.02 2.76 1.14
CA LEU A 51 -5.70 1.80 0.27
C LEU A 51 -5.43 0.35 0.68
N LEU A 52 -4.18 0.03 1.03
CA LEU A 52 -3.83 -1.32 1.49
C LEU A 52 -4.57 -1.68 2.79
N ILE A 53 -4.70 -0.76 3.75
CA ILE A 53 -5.53 -0.99 4.95
C ILE A 53 -6.98 -1.25 4.55
N ALA A 54 -7.54 -0.38 3.71
CA ALA A 54 -8.92 -0.53 3.21
C ALA A 54 -9.14 -1.90 2.55
N PHE A 55 -8.22 -2.36 1.70
CA PHE A 55 -8.33 -3.65 1.04
C PHE A 55 -8.16 -4.84 1.99
N PHE A 56 -7.15 -4.83 2.87
CA PHE A 56 -6.88 -5.92 3.82
C PHE A 56 -8.05 -6.15 4.80
N PHE A 57 -8.71 -5.08 5.21
CA PHE A 57 -9.84 -5.12 6.14
C PHE A 57 -11.20 -4.96 5.45
N SER A 58 -11.24 -5.02 4.11
CA SER A 58 -12.47 -4.87 3.32
C SER A 58 -13.35 -3.70 3.80
N SER A 59 -12.70 -2.57 4.03
CA SER A 59 -13.26 -1.39 4.68
C SER A 59 -13.24 -0.17 3.76
N GLU A 60 -14.20 0.72 3.95
CA GLU A 60 -14.25 1.99 3.20
C GLU A 60 -13.09 2.93 3.59
N ILE A 61 -12.60 3.70 2.62
CA ILE A 61 -11.51 4.67 2.81
C ILE A 61 -11.87 5.72 3.88
N THR A 62 -13.12 6.20 3.88
CA THR A 62 -13.63 7.15 4.88
C THR A 62 -13.54 6.59 6.29
N TYR A 63 -13.90 5.32 6.47
CA TYR A 63 -13.79 4.63 7.76
C TYR A 63 -12.34 4.44 8.19
N VAL A 64 -11.46 4.05 7.26
CA VAL A 64 -10.01 3.90 7.54
C VAL A 64 -9.39 5.23 7.98
N ILE A 65 -9.76 6.34 7.32
CA ILE A 65 -9.28 7.68 7.67
C ILE A 65 -9.78 8.12 9.05
N ASP A 66 -11.03 7.83 9.37
CA ASP A 66 -11.59 8.10 10.71
C ASP A 66 -10.84 7.31 11.80
N GLU A 67 -10.57 6.02 11.59
CA GLU A 67 -9.77 5.20 12.52
C GLU A 67 -8.32 5.71 12.64
N LEU A 68 -7.69 6.13 11.53
CA LEU A 68 -6.36 6.75 11.54
C LEU A 68 -6.33 8.07 12.30
N ASN A 69 -7.39 8.87 12.23
CA ASN A 69 -7.49 10.10 13.03
C ASN A 69 -7.61 9.81 14.52
N LYS A 70 -8.35 8.76 14.89
CA LYS A 70 -8.59 8.35 16.28
C LYS A 70 -7.40 7.64 16.92
N ARG A 71 -6.61 6.87 16.16
CA ARG A 71 -5.63 5.93 16.71
C ARG A 71 -4.20 6.26 16.28
N LYS A 72 -3.42 6.81 17.22
CA LYS A 72 -2.00 7.12 17.00
C LYS A 72 -1.17 5.88 16.65
N GLU A 73 -1.48 4.73 17.25
CA GLU A 73 -0.80 3.47 16.98
C GLU A 73 -1.02 3.00 15.53
N LEU A 74 -2.26 3.08 15.03
CA LEU A 74 -2.57 2.75 13.64
C LEU A 74 -1.85 3.69 12.66
N ARG A 75 -1.71 4.98 12.98
CA ARG A 75 -0.90 5.91 12.19
C ARG A 75 0.57 5.55 12.17
N ALA A 76 1.12 5.21 13.33
CA ALA A 76 2.53 4.82 13.46
C ALA A 76 2.80 3.53 12.68
N PHE A 77 1.90 2.55 12.77
CA PHE A 77 1.91 1.32 11.98
C PHE A 77 1.91 1.63 10.47
N ALA A 78 1.02 2.52 10.02
CA ALA A 78 0.95 2.95 8.62
C ALA A 78 2.10 3.88 8.20
N HIS A 79 3.05 4.20 9.08
CA HIS A 79 4.12 5.18 8.89
C HIS A 79 3.63 6.56 8.38
N LEU A 80 2.46 7.01 8.85
CA LEU A 80 1.85 8.28 8.46
C LEU A 80 2.18 9.38 9.47
N GLU A 81 2.90 10.41 9.03
CA GLU A 81 3.16 11.62 9.84
C GLU A 81 1.89 12.46 9.98
N GLN A 82 1.13 12.58 8.88
CA GLN A 82 -0.15 13.28 8.82
C GLN A 82 -1.18 12.43 8.08
N VAL A 83 -2.42 12.43 8.57
CA VAL A 83 -3.54 11.76 7.91
C VAL A 83 -4.09 12.67 6.82
N LEU A 84 -4.20 12.12 5.61
CA LEU A 84 -4.82 12.82 4.48
C LEU A 84 -6.34 12.86 4.63
N LEU A 85 -6.98 13.87 4.03
CA LEU A 85 -8.43 13.90 3.94
C LEU A 85 -8.93 12.82 2.97
N ALA A 86 -10.14 12.32 3.21
CA ALA A 86 -10.76 11.34 2.31
C ALA A 86 -10.87 11.87 0.88
N ASP A 87 -11.21 13.15 0.73
CA ASP A 87 -11.30 13.82 -0.57
C ASP A 87 -9.97 13.83 -1.32
N ASP A 88 -8.84 13.98 -0.63
CA ASP A 88 -7.51 13.95 -1.26
C ASP A 88 -7.19 12.54 -1.78
N VAL A 89 -7.55 11.51 -1.01
CA VAL A 89 -7.40 10.12 -1.41
C VAL A 89 -8.28 9.80 -2.62
N TYR A 90 -9.57 10.17 -2.60
CA TYR A 90 -10.47 9.96 -3.73
C TYR A 90 -10.06 10.75 -4.97
N ARG A 91 -9.61 12.00 -4.80
CA ARG A 91 -9.09 12.84 -5.89
C ARG A 91 -7.84 12.24 -6.52
N PHE A 92 -6.98 11.59 -5.75
CA PHE A 92 -5.85 10.86 -6.28
C PHE A 92 -6.31 9.67 -7.13
N ILE A 93 -7.23 8.86 -6.59
CA ILE A 93 -7.75 7.67 -7.27
C ILE A 93 -8.45 8.07 -8.58
N SER A 94 -9.21 9.17 -8.59
CA SER A 94 -9.91 9.62 -9.80
C SER A 94 -8.98 10.18 -10.88
N ARG A 95 -7.76 10.59 -10.52
CA ARG A 95 -6.76 11.13 -11.45
C ARG A 95 -5.79 10.08 -11.99
N ILE A 96 -5.62 8.97 -11.28
CA ILE A 96 -4.75 7.88 -11.72
C ILE A 96 -5.55 6.94 -12.63
N ASP A 97 -5.13 6.82 -13.88
CA ASP A 97 -5.69 5.81 -14.77
C ASP A 97 -5.20 4.40 -14.38
N GLU A 98 -5.96 3.38 -14.78
CA GLU A 98 -5.67 1.97 -14.48
C GLU A 98 -4.26 1.57 -14.94
N ARG A 99 -3.82 2.02 -16.12
CA ARG A 99 -2.50 1.65 -16.67
C ARG A 99 -1.37 2.19 -15.80
N ARG A 100 -1.49 3.44 -15.33
CA ARG A 100 -0.53 4.06 -14.39
C ARG A 100 -0.54 3.36 -13.04
N PHE A 101 -1.72 3.01 -12.51
CA PHE A 101 -1.82 2.28 -11.25
C PHE A 101 -1.14 0.91 -11.34
N VAL A 102 -1.47 0.11 -12.37
CA VAL A 102 -0.84 -1.20 -12.62
C VAL A 102 0.66 -1.05 -12.86
N GLY A 103 1.07 -0.02 -13.61
CA GLY A 103 2.48 0.31 -13.84
C GLY A 103 3.24 0.60 -12.54
N LEU A 104 2.66 1.39 -11.63
CA LEU A 104 3.22 1.68 -10.32
C LEU A 104 3.35 0.42 -9.46
N ILE A 105 2.28 -0.37 -9.34
CA ILE A 105 2.31 -1.62 -8.56
C ILE A 105 3.36 -2.59 -9.11
N ASN A 106 3.42 -2.77 -10.43
CA ASN A 106 4.44 -3.60 -11.07
C ASN A 106 5.86 -3.09 -10.83
N ALA A 107 6.08 -1.78 -10.87
CA ALA A 107 7.37 -1.20 -10.55
C ALA A 107 7.76 -1.51 -9.10
N LEU A 108 6.85 -1.28 -8.14
CA LEU A 108 7.07 -1.60 -6.73
C LEU A 108 7.36 -3.10 -6.53
N LEU A 109 6.59 -3.98 -7.14
CA LEU A 109 6.83 -5.43 -7.07
C LEU A 109 8.20 -5.79 -7.64
N ARG A 110 8.59 -5.28 -8.81
CA ARG A 110 9.92 -5.55 -9.39
C ARG A 110 11.07 -5.07 -8.51
N THR A 111 10.86 -4.00 -7.72
CA THR A 111 11.90 -3.49 -6.83
C THR A 111 12.21 -4.42 -5.67
N HIS A 112 11.19 -5.11 -5.14
CA HIS A 112 11.29 -5.96 -3.94
C HIS A 112 11.29 -7.44 -4.28
N CYS A 113 10.40 -7.87 -5.17
CA CYS A 113 10.34 -9.21 -5.74
C CYS A 113 11.28 -9.29 -6.96
N ARG A 114 12.58 -9.07 -6.76
CA ARG A 114 13.54 -9.39 -7.82
C ARG A 114 13.38 -10.87 -8.13
N PRO A 115 13.32 -11.29 -9.40
CA PRO A 115 13.45 -12.70 -9.71
C PRO A 115 14.77 -13.14 -9.09
N GLN A 116 14.68 -13.99 -8.07
CA GLN A 116 15.81 -14.74 -7.56
C GLN A 116 16.46 -15.32 -8.82
N ARG A 117 17.76 -15.05 -9.08
CA ARG A 117 18.46 -15.65 -10.21
C ARG A 117 18.23 -17.15 -10.10
N ARG A 118 17.26 -17.67 -10.87
CA ARG A 118 16.92 -19.08 -10.87
C ARG A 118 18.15 -19.74 -11.47
N THR A 119 19.00 -20.32 -10.64
CA THR A 119 19.57 -21.61 -11.00
C THR A 119 18.37 -22.46 -11.42
N HIS A 120 18.32 -22.74 -12.73
CA HIS A 120 17.22 -23.37 -13.46
C HIS A 120 16.35 -24.30 -12.61
N ARG A 121 15.15 -23.84 -12.23
CA ARG A 121 14.03 -24.73 -11.89
C ARG A 121 12.85 -24.28 -12.73
N THR A 122 12.70 -24.96 -13.86
CA THR A 122 11.53 -24.86 -14.74
C THR A 122 10.35 -25.44 -13.96
N ILE A 123 9.32 -24.66 -13.74
CA ILE A 123 8.03 -25.15 -13.25
C ILE A 123 7.10 -25.07 -14.45
N ILE A 124 6.69 -26.23 -14.95
CA ILE A 124 5.66 -26.36 -15.97
C ILE A 124 4.33 -26.45 -15.21
N VAL A 125 3.43 -25.53 -15.50
CA VAL A 125 2.04 -25.60 -15.02
C VAL A 125 1.21 -26.03 -16.22
N GLU A 126 0.66 -27.23 -16.15
CA GLU A 126 -0.31 -27.73 -17.10
C GLU A 126 -1.66 -27.09 -16.77
N ILE A 127 -2.22 -26.35 -17.71
CA ILE A 127 -3.59 -25.82 -17.59
C ILE A 127 -4.46 -26.86 -18.29
N VAL A 128 -5.28 -27.56 -17.49
CA VAL A 128 -6.37 -28.43 -17.98
C VAL A 128 -7.54 -27.55 -18.41
#